data_AF-A0A7S0A0H0-F1
#
_entry.id   AF-A0A7S0A0H0-F1
#
_cell.length_a   1.000
_cell.length_b   1.000
_cell.length_c   1.000
_cell.angle_alpha   90.00
_cell.angle_beta   90.00
_cell.angle_gamma   90.00
#
_symmetry.space_group_name_H-M   'P 1'
#
loop_
_entity.id
_entity.type
_entity.pdbx_description
1 polymer ?
#
loop_
_entity_poly.entity_id
_entity_poly.type
_entity_poly.pdbx_seq_one_letter_code
_entity_poly.pdbx_strand_id
1 'polypeptide(L)'
;PVERATRPVGKAAKSTRAHRDPGLPLMPQRPGGRPRRESEATRRRRAQLARERQGPSGRWESNQKKAEARKASCASKRLGPLLLGLRARHIRAQTRALEEAKLRVQELAAVADAPALLGLLARLEQLPVTVRSLHRTMLPKKLREAARRFPTAWPQAQRLLLRWRTGFREELAALRAAAAAPSRAVARAAREAGAASGPPQAMLARGASATSAAATG
;
A
#
# COMPACT_ATOMS: atom_id res chain seq x y z
N PRO A 1 -8.82 1.91 33.74
CA PRO A 1 -8.33 3.20 34.30
C PRO A 1 -6.82 3.35 34.03
N VAL A 2 -6.47 4.00 32.91
CA VAL A 2 -5.06 4.18 32.50
C VAL A 2 -4.79 5.68 32.40
N GLU A 3 -3.98 6.18 33.33
CA GLU A 3 -3.64 7.59 33.50
C GLU A 3 -2.86 8.12 32.29
N ARG A 4 -3.44 9.12 31.60
CA ARG A 4 -2.77 9.88 30.56
C ARG A 4 -1.94 10.99 31.20
N ALA A 5 -0.63 10.79 31.26
CA ALA A 5 0.32 11.85 31.58
C ALA A 5 0.33 12.92 30.47
N THR A 6 -0.19 14.10 30.77
CA THR A 6 -0.09 15.32 29.98
C THR A 6 1.32 15.89 30.08
N ARG A 7 1.99 16.07 28.94
CA ARG A 7 3.27 16.79 28.88
C ARG A 7 3.03 18.31 28.83
N PRO A 8 3.75 19.12 29.62
CA PRO A 8 3.58 20.57 29.59
C PRO A 8 4.24 21.18 28.35
N VAL A 9 3.55 22.16 27.80
CA VAL A 9 3.95 23.05 26.70
C VAL A 9 5.10 23.92 27.19
N GLY A 10 6.29 23.74 26.60
CA GLY A 10 7.46 24.58 26.87
C GLY A 10 7.20 26.01 26.43
N LYS A 11 7.17 26.94 27.39
CA LYS A 11 7.07 28.39 27.19
C LYS A 11 8.26 28.89 26.38
N ALA A 12 7.98 29.71 25.36
CA ALA A 12 8.96 30.45 24.59
C ALA A 12 9.78 31.37 25.51
N ALA A 13 11.09 31.15 25.57
CA ALA A 13 12.01 32.02 26.28
C ALA A 13 12.07 33.38 25.56
N LYS A 14 11.68 34.43 26.29
CA LYS A 14 11.84 35.83 25.92
C LYS A 14 13.32 36.13 25.71
N SER A 15 13.66 36.55 24.49
CA SER A 15 14.95 37.14 24.12
C SER A 15 15.18 38.42 24.93
N THR A 16 15.94 38.32 26.02
CA THR A 16 16.52 39.47 26.70
C THR A 16 17.61 40.06 25.80
N ARG A 17 17.30 41.24 25.25
CA ARG A 17 18.21 42.07 24.47
C ARG A 17 19.31 42.55 25.41
N ALA A 18 20.46 41.87 25.38
CA ALA A 18 21.63 42.26 26.16
C ALA A 18 22.09 43.66 25.76
N HIS A 19 22.21 44.50 26.78
CA HIS A 19 22.86 45.80 26.79
C HIS A 19 24.25 45.68 26.14
N ARG A 20 24.56 46.57 25.19
CA ARG A 20 25.92 46.72 24.65
C ARG A 20 26.77 47.46 25.69
N ASP A 21 27.72 46.77 26.29
CA ASP A 21 28.84 47.38 26.97
C ASP A 21 29.72 48.14 25.94
N PRO A 22 30.02 49.43 26.14
CA PRO A 22 30.88 50.20 25.23
C PRO A 22 32.39 50.03 25.54
N GLY A 23 32.78 48.99 26.27
CA GLY A 23 34.13 48.89 26.87
C GLY A 23 35.01 47.73 26.42
N LEU A 24 34.68 47.00 25.34
CA LEU A 24 35.58 45.94 24.84
C LEU A 24 36.68 46.54 23.94
N PRO A 25 37.97 46.28 24.21
CA PRO A 25 39.05 46.71 23.35
C PRO A 25 38.85 46.13 21.95
N LEU A 26 38.98 46.98 20.92
CA LEU A 26 38.99 46.54 19.53
C LEU A 26 39.98 45.37 19.40
N MET A 27 39.44 44.17 19.18
CA MET A 27 40.25 43.03 18.77
C MET A 27 41.00 43.44 17.50
N PRO A 28 42.32 43.18 17.41
CA PRO A 28 43.06 43.45 16.19
C PRO A 28 42.39 42.69 15.05
N GLN A 29 41.97 43.41 14.01
CA GLN A 29 41.45 42.79 12.80
C GLN A 29 42.52 41.81 12.31
N ARG A 30 42.20 40.51 12.36
CA ARG A 30 43.10 39.48 11.85
C ARG A 30 43.42 39.87 10.41
N PRO A 31 44.71 39.96 10.03
CA PRO A 31 45.07 40.27 8.65
C PRO A 31 44.35 39.25 7.76
N GLY A 32 43.63 39.75 6.76
CA GLY A 32 42.87 38.95 5.80
C GLY A 32 43.77 37.86 5.23
N GLY A 33 43.64 36.65 5.77
CA GLY A 33 44.43 35.51 5.34
C GLY A 33 44.15 35.27 3.86
N ARG A 34 45.20 35.29 3.04
CA ARG A 34 45.11 34.86 1.64
C ARG A 34 44.40 33.49 1.63
N PRO A 35 43.44 33.25 0.72
CA PRO A 35 42.75 31.96 0.67
C PRO A 35 43.82 30.86 0.57
N ARG A 36 43.87 29.97 1.57
CA ARG A 36 44.78 28.82 1.57
C ARG A 36 44.57 28.10 0.25
N ARG A 37 45.63 27.88 -0.54
CA ARG A 37 45.57 27.06 -1.75
C ARG A 37 45.08 25.67 -1.34
N GLU A 38 43.83 25.39 -1.66
CA GLU A 38 43.24 24.09 -1.38
C GLU A 38 43.83 23.06 -2.34
N SER A 39 44.17 21.87 -1.83
CA SER A 39 44.64 20.78 -2.68
C SER A 39 43.56 20.40 -3.71
N GLU A 40 43.98 19.93 -4.90
CA GLU A 40 43.04 19.46 -5.91
C GLU A 40 42.13 18.34 -5.40
N ALA A 41 42.65 17.48 -4.52
CA ALA A 41 41.87 16.42 -3.88
C ALA A 41 40.71 16.99 -3.04
N THR A 42 40.97 18.05 -2.27
CA THR A 42 39.93 18.74 -1.48
C THR A 42 38.89 19.39 -2.39
N ARG A 43 39.32 20.00 -3.50
CA ARG A 43 38.44 20.62 -4.49
C ARG A 43 37.52 19.59 -5.16
N ARG A 44 38.08 18.45 -5.59
CA ARG A 44 37.33 17.33 -6.19
C ARG A 44 36.33 16.74 -5.20
N ARG A 45 36.74 16.53 -3.93
CA ARG A 45 35.86 16.02 -2.88
C ARG A 45 34.69 16.96 -2.60
N ARG A 46 34.91 18.28 -2.55
CA ARG A 46 33.81 19.25 -2.39
C ARG A 46 32.88 19.27 -3.61
N ALA A 47 33.41 19.19 -4.81
CA ALA A 47 32.60 19.14 -6.03
C ALA A 47 31.74 17.87 -6.08
N GLN A 48 32.30 16.72 -5.70
CA GLN A 48 31.56 15.46 -5.57
C GLN A 48 30.44 15.58 -4.52
N LEU A 49 30.75 16.06 -3.32
CA LEU A 49 29.74 16.29 -2.27
C LEU A 49 28.66 17.29 -2.71
N ALA A 50 29.02 18.31 -3.49
CA ALA A 50 28.05 19.26 -4.05
C ALA A 50 27.12 18.59 -5.08
N ARG A 51 27.65 17.71 -5.93
CA ARG A 51 26.86 16.92 -6.89
C ARG A 51 25.95 15.91 -6.21
N GLU A 52 26.45 15.18 -5.21
CA GLU A 52 25.64 14.28 -4.36
C GLU A 52 24.53 15.03 -3.60
N ARG A 53 24.74 16.33 -3.34
CA ARG A 53 23.75 17.23 -2.75
C ARG A 53 22.79 17.87 -3.76
N GLN A 54 22.99 17.72 -5.06
CA GLN A 54 22.01 18.14 -6.09
C GLN A 54 21.03 17.00 -6.37
N GLY A 55 19.76 17.33 -6.65
CA GLY A 55 18.77 16.33 -7.08
C GLY A 55 19.02 15.86 -8.52
N PRO A 56 18.25 14.87 -9.03
CA PRO A 56 18.35 14.39 -10.43
C PRO A 56 18.18 15.49 -11.49
N SER A 57 17.57 16.61 -11.10
CA SER A 57 17.36 17.81 -11.92
C SER A 57 18.48 18.85 -11.85
N GLY A 58 19.58 18.60 -11.11
CA GLY A 58 20.67 19.55 -10.90
C GLY A 58 20.35 20.71 -9.94
N ARG A 59 19.09 20.84 -9.48
CA ARG A 59 18.66 21.85 -8.52
C ARG A 59 18.86 21.36 -7.07
N TRP A 60 19.13 22.28 -6.16
CA TRP A 60 19.06 22.01 -4.71
C TRP A 60 17.58 21.77 -4.35
N GLU A 61 17.15 20.52 -4.38
CA GLU A 61 15.86 20.14 -3.81
C GLU A 61 15.83 20.59 -2.36
N SER A 62 14.76 21.29 -1.96
CA SER A 62 14.61 21.76 -0.58
C SER A 62 14.88 20.61 0.38
N ASN A 63 15.65 20.87 1.45
CA ASN A 63 16.02 19.86 2.45
C ASN A 63 14.82 19.05 2.95
N GLN A 64 13.62 19.64 2.90
CA GLN A 64 12.35 19.00 3.19
C GLN A 64 12.02 17.80 2.28
N LYS A 65 12.10 17.95 0.95
CA LYS A 65 11.83 16.84 0.01
C LYS A 65 12.84 15.69 0.19
N LYS A 66 14.12 16.02 0.45
CA LYS A 66 15.15 15.01 0.76
C LYS A 66 14.92 14.33 2.10
N ALA A 67 14.49 15.07 3.12
CA ALA A 67 14.15 14.51 4.43
C ALA A 67 12.92 13.59 4.34
N GLU A 68 11.91 13.96 3.57
CA GLU A 68 10.72 13.13 3.30
C GLU A 68 11.09 11.84 2.54
N ALA A 69 11.91 11.94 1.48
CA ALA A 69 12.40 10.77 0.74
C ALA A 69 13.23 9.82 1.63
N ARG A 70 14.10 10.36 2.49
CA ARG A 70 14.86 9.57 3.48
C ARG A 70 13.95 8.91 4.51
N LYS A 71 12.96 9.63 5.04
CA LYS A 71 11.96 9.06 5.97
C LYS A 71 11.18 7.92 5.32
N ALA A 72 10.72 8.09 4.08
CA ALA A 72 10.04 7.05 3.31
C ALA A 72 10.94 5.85 3.01
N SER A 73 12.21 6.07 2.65
CA SER A 73 13.19 5.00 2.44
C SER A 73 13.49 4.22 3.74
N CYS A 74 13.70 4.92 4.86
CA CYS A 74 13.91 4.27 6.15
C CYS A 74 12.67 3.50 6.64
N ALA A 75 11.47 4.07 6.47
CA ALA A 75 10.21 3.40 6.80
C ALA A 75 10.00 2.14 5.93
N SER A 76 10.21 2.23 4.61
CA SER A 76 10.07 1.09 3.69
C SER A 76 11.11 -0.01 3.96
N LYS A 77 12.35 0.32 4.32
CA LYS A 77 13.36 -0.66 4.76
C LYS A 77 12.93 -1.45 5.99
N ARG A 78 12.25 -0.81 6.96
CA ARG A 78 11.71 -1.48 8.15
C ARG A 78 10.49 -2.36 7.82
N LEU A 79 9.66 -1.93 6.87
CA LEU A 79 8.47 -2.67 6.44
C LEU A 79 8.80 -3.88 5.56
N GLY A 80 9.90 -3.85 4.80
CA GLY A 80 10.31 -4.92 3.90
C GLY A 80 10.35 -6.30 4.56
N PRO A 81 11.13 -6.50 5.64
CA PRO A 81 11.18 -7.77 6.37
C PRO A 81 9.82 -8.23 6.91
N LEU A 82 8.97 -7.30 7.38
CA LEU A 82 7.63 -7.63 7.87
C LEU A 82 6.73 -8.13 6.74
N LEU A 83 6.75 -7.49 5.58
CA LEU A 83 6.00 -7.92 4.40
C LEU A 83 6.51 -9.27 3.87
N LEU A 84 7.81 -9.50 3.87
CA LEU A 84 8.40 -10.81 3.53
C LEU A 84 7.95 -11.89 4.51
N GLY A 85 7.94 -11.60 5.81
CA GLY A 85 7.43 -12.51 6.84
C GLY A 85 5.96 -12.84 6.66
N LEU A 86 5.11 -11.85 6.36
CA LEU A 86 3.68 -12.06 6.07
C LEU A 86 3.48 -12.90 4.81
N ARG A 87 4.21 -12.61 3.72
CA ARG A 87 4.17 -13.42 2.49
C ARG A 87 4.59 -14.87 2.76
N ALA A 88 5.67 -15.08 3.51
CA ALA A 88 6.13 -16.42 3.85
C ALA A 88 5.09 -17.19 4.68
N ARG A 89 4.45 -16.56 5.67
CA ARG A 89 3.35 -17.17 6.45
C ARG A 89 2.15 -17.52 5.56
N HIS A 90 1.78 -16.61 4.66
CA HIS A 90 0.68 -16.84 3.73
C HIS A 90 0.97 -18.00 2.77
N ILE A 91 2.17 -18.05 2.19
CA ILE A 91 2.61 -19.15 1.33
C ILE A 91 2.57 -20.46 2.11
N ARG A 92 3.14 -20.50 3.33
CA ARG A 92 3.11 -21.69 4.19
C ARG A 92 1.70 -22.20 4.45
N ALA A 93 0.77 -21.30 4.78
CA ALA A 93 -0.64 -21.64 4.98
C ALA A 93 -1.28 -22.22 3.71
N GLN A 94 -1.00 -21.64 2.54
CA GLN A 94 -1.49 -22.16 1.26
C GLN A 94 -0.92 -23.54 0.93
N THR A 95 0.36 -23.80 1.20
CA THR A 95 0.96 -25.14 1.01
C THR A 95 0.32 -26.17 1.93
N ARG A 96 0.14 -25.85 3.22
CA ARG A 96 -0.53 -26.75 4.17
C ARG A 96 -1.95 -27.07 3.74
N ALA A 97 -2.73 -26.06 3.37
CA ALA A 97 -4.08 -26.26 2.86
C ALA A 97 -4.11 -27.15 1.60
N LEU A 98 -3.11 -27.02 0.73
CA LEU A 98 -2.99 -27.86 -0.47
C LEU A 98 -2.61 -29.31 -0.13
N GLU A 99 -1.72 -29.53 0.85
CA GLU A 99 -1.36 -30.86 1.34
C GLU A 99 -2.58 -31.54 2.00
N GLU A 100 -3.28 -30.83 2.87
CA GLU A 100 -4.53 -31.29 3.46
C GLU A 100 -5.58 -31.62 2.38
N ALA A 101 -5.74 -30.76 1.37
CA ALA A 101 -6.64 -31.02 0.25
C ALA A 101 -6.27 -32.32 -0.50
N LYS A 102 -4.98 -32.59 -0.72
CA LYS A 102 -4.52 -33.84 -1.35
C LYS A 102 -4.83 -35.06 -0.50
N LEU A 103 -4.61 -34.97 0.82
CA LEU A 103 -4.96 -36.04 1.75
C LEU A 103 -6.46 -36.34 1.71
N ARG A 104 -7.31 -35.30 1.72
CA ARG A 104 -8.77 -35.49 1.61
C ARG A 104 -9.20 -36.12 0.28
N VAL A 105 -8.47 -35.88 -0.81
CA VAL A 105 -8.73 -36.57 -2.10
C VAL A 105 -8.42 -38.07 -1.99
N GLN A 106 -7.34 -38.43 -1.31
CA GLN A 106 -7.00 -39.84 -1.08
C GLN A 106 -8.05 -40.51 -0.17
N GLU A 107 -8.46 -39.83 0.90
CA GLU A 107 -9.53 -40.30 1.78
C GLU A 107 -10.86 -40.47 1.00
N LEU A 108 -11.23 -39.51 0.14
CA LEU A 108 -12.41 -39.60 -0.74
C LEU A 108 -12.40 -40.84 -1.63
N ALA A 109 -11.24 -41.24 -2.14
CA ALA A 109 -11.12 -42.44 -2.96
C ALA A 109 -11.35 -43.71 -2.12
N ALA A 110 -10.80 -43.73 -0.91
CA ALA A 110 -10.83 -44.87 0.01
C ALA A 110 -12.12 -45.03 0.82
N VAL A 111 -13.08 -44.10 0.76
CA VAL A 111 -14.35 -44.21 1.49
C VAL A 111 -15.12 -45.48 1.07
N ALA A 112 -15.46 -46.30 2.07
CA ALA A 112 -16.19 -47.55 1.89
C ALA A 112 -17.70 -47.42 2.13
N ASP A 113 -18.13 -46.45 2.94
CA ASP A 113 -19.49 -46.35 3.46
C ASP A 113 -20.01 -44.91 3.54
N ALA A 114 -21.34 -44.78 3.54
CA ALA A 114 -22.02 -43.49 3.55
C ALA A 114 -21.75 -42.62 4.80
N PRO A 115 -21.75 -43.14 6.05
CA PRO A 115 -21.49 -42.30 7.22
C PRO A 115 -20.05 -41.79 7.26
N ALA A 116 -19.06 -42.58 6.81
CA ALA A 116 -17.70 -42.07 6.65
C ALA A 116 -17.62 -40.92 5.63
N LEU A 117 -18.36 -41.00 4.52
CA LEU A 117 -18.44 -39.88 3.56
C LEU A 117 -19.02 -38.62 4.21
N LEU A 118 -20.07 -38.73 5.03
CA LEU A 118 -20.68 -37.60 5.73
C LEU A 118 -19.70 -36.96 6.73
N GLY A 119 -18.95 -37.78 7.48
CA GLY A 119 -17.88 -37.29 8.36
C GLY A 119 -16.76 -36.57 7.59
N LEU A 120 -16.39 -37.10 6.42
CA LEU A 120 -15.40 -36.49 5.54
C LEU A 120 -15.90 -35.16 4.95
N LEU A 121 -17.18 -35.08 4.59
CA LEU A 121 -17.82 -33.86 4.09
C LEU A 121 -17.77 -32.72 5.12
N ALA A 122 -18.02 -33.02 6.40
CA ALA A 122 -17.90 -32.04 7.49
C ALA A 122 -16.47 -31.50 7.63
N ARG A 123 -15.45 -32.37 7.47
CA ARG A 123 -14.03 -31.94 7.49
C ARG A 123 -13.66 -31.12 6.26
N LEU A 124 -14.14 -31.51 5.08
CA LEU A 124 -13.96 -30.77 3.83
C LEU A 124 -14.61 -29.39 3.88
N GLU A 125 -15.65 -29.22 4.69
CA GLU A 125 -16.31 -27.93 4.89
C GLU A 125 -15.43 -26.92 5.63
N GLN A 126 -14.54 -27.38 6.50
CA GLN A 126 -13.64 -26.53 7.29
C GLN A 126 -12.36 -26.15 6.52
N LEU A 127 -12.08 -26.85 5.41
CA LEU A 127 -10.85 -26.64 4.65
C LEU A 127 -10.89 -25.27 3.93
N PRO A 128 -9.86 -24.42 4.06
CA PRO A 128 -9.75 -23.17 3.32
C PRO A 128 -9.41 -23.47 1.84
N VAL A 129 -10.45 -23.67 1.05
CA VAL A 129 -10.34 -24.02 -0.36
C VAL A 129 -10.15 -22.76 -1.20
N THR A 130 -9.00 -22.65 -1.85
CA THR A 130 -8.66 -21.59 -2.81
C THR A 130 -8.86 -22.07 -4.26
N VAL A 131 -9.05 -21.16 -5.22
CA VAL A 131 -9.10 -21.49 -6.67
C VAL A 131 -7.93 -22.40 -7.09
N ARG A 132 -6.72 -22.07 -6.63
CA ARG A 132 -5.50 -22.82 -6.96
C ARG A 132 -5.53 -24.24 -6.40
N SER A 133 -6.08 -24.43 -5.21
CA SER A 133 -6.21 -25.75 -4.60
C SER A 133 -7.20 -26.62 -5.39
N LEU A 134 -8.37 -26.08 -5.76
CA LEU A 134 -9.40 -26.78 -6.53
C LEU A 134 -8.88 -27.28 -7.88
N HIS A 135 -8.16 -26.42 -8.61
CA HIS A 135 -7.58 -26.80 -9.91
C HIS A 135 -6.51 -27.88 -9.78
N ARG A 136 -5.69 -27.85 -8.73
CA ARG A 136 -4.58 -28.80 -8.56
C ARG A 136 -5.01 -30.16 -8.06
N THR A 137 -6.01 -30.23 -7.18
CA THR A 137 -6.42 -31.49 -6.54
C THR A 137 -7.60 -32.16 -7.22
N MET A 138 -8.31 -31.45 -8.11
CA MET A 138 -9.53 -31.94 -8.77
C MET A 138 -10.59 -32.43 -7.76
N LEU A 139 -10.58 -31.85 -6.55
CA LEU A 139 -11.44 -32.21 -5.43
C LEU A 139 -12.93 -32.25 -5.79
N PRO A 140 -13.49 -31.29 -6.55
CA PRO A 140 -14.89 -31.33 -6.97
C PRO A 140 -15.24 -32.55 -7.81
N LYS A 141 -14.33 -33.00 -8.68
CA LYS A 141 -14.54 -34.20 -9.52
C LYS A 141 -14.55 -35.46 -8.66
N LYS A 142 -13.56 -35.59 -7.78
CA LYS A 142 -13.42 -36.73 -6.86
C LYS A 142 -14.58 -36.81 -5.87
N LEU A 143 -15.05 -35.67 -5.39
CA LEU A 143 -16.22 -35.61 -4.53
C LEU A 143 -17.50 -36.06 -5.25
N ARG A 144 -17.71 -35.67 -6.51
CA ARG A 144 -18.85 -36.17 -7.31
C ARG A 144 -18.77 -37.67 -7.54
N GLU A 145 -17.59 -38.21 -7.83
CA GLU A 145 -17.36 -39.65 -7.96
C GLU A 145 -17.69 -40.39 -6.66
N ALA A 146 -17.28 -39.86 -5.50
CA ALA A 146 -17.64 -40.42 -4.20
C ALA A 146 -19.15 -40.32 -3.89
N ALA A 147 -19.75 -39.16 -4.13
CA ALA A 147 -21.17 -38.93 -3.84
C ALA A 147 -22.11 -39.72 -4.78
N ARG A 148 -21.65 -40.10 -5.98
CA ARG A 148 -22.38 -41.04 -6.86
C ARG A 148 -22.46 -42.46 -6.28
N ARG A 149 -21.44 -42.90 -5.55
CA ARG A 149 -21.43 -44.21 -4.87
C ARG A 149 -22.41 -44.25 -3.69
N PHE A 150 -22.65 -43.10 -3.05
CA PHE A 150 -23.48 -42.99 -1.84
C PHE A 150 -24.53 -41.88 -1.99
N PRO A 151 -25.71 -42.18 -2.58
CA PRO A 151 -26.75 -41.17 -2.86
C PRO A 151 -27.26 -40.42 -1.62
N THR A 152 -27.23 -41.05 -0.45
CA THR A 152 -27.63 -40.44 0.83
C THR A 152 -26.80 -39.21 1.20
N ALA A 153 -25.52 -39.18 0.80
CA ALA A 153 -24.62 -38.05 1.04
C ALA A 153 -24.67 -36.97 -0.06
N TRP A 154 -25.44 -37.20 -1.14
CA TRP A 154 -25.51 -36.30 -2.29
C TRP A 154 -25.94 -34.87 -1.95
N PRO A 155 -27.00 -34.63 -1.15
CA PRO A 155 -27.44 -33.25 -0.86
C PRO A 155 -26.36 -32.42 -0.17
N GLN A 156 -25.62 -33.02 0.76
CA GLN A 156 -24.54 -32.33 1.47
C GLN A 156 -23.34 -32.09 0.56
N ALA A 157 -22.96 -33.09 -0.25
CA ALA A 157 -21.91 -32.91 -1.27
C ALA A 157 -22.28 -31.80 -2.27
N GLN A 158 -23.54 -31.73 -2.70
CA GLN A 158 -24.03 -30.71 -3.63
C GLN A 158 -23.95 -29.31 -3.05
N ARG A 159 -24.33 -29.11 -1.78
CA ARG A 159 -24.19 -27.82 -1.08
C ARG A 159 -22.73 -27.37 -1.05
N LEU A 160 -21.82 -28.28 -0.71
CA LEU A 160 -20.39 -28.00 -0.65
C LEU A 160 -19.84 -27.62 -2.05
N LEU A 161 -20.21 -28.37 -3.09
CA LEU A 161 -19.83 -28.08 -4.48
C LEU A 161 -20.34 -26.71 -4.95
N LEU A 162 -21.56 -26.34 -4.59
CA LEU A 162 -22.13 -25.03 -4.93
C LEU A 162 -21.36 -23.91 -4.24
N ARG A 163 -21.04 -24.07 -2.96
CA ARG A 163 -20.23 -23.10 -2.19
C ARG A 163 -18.84 -22.91 -2.78
N TRP A 164 -18.17 -23.99 -3.17
CA TRP A 164 -16.89 -23.89 -3.87
C TRP A 164 -17.01 -23.20 -5.22
N ARG A 165 -18.11 -23.44 -5.96
CA ARG A 165 -18.36 -22.78 -7.24
C ARG A 165 -18.59 -21.28 -7.09
N THR A 166 -19.31 -20.83 -6.07
CA THR A 166 -19.54 -19.39 -5.82
C THR A 166 -18.23 -18.72 -5.42
N GLY A 167 -17.50 -19.27 -4.44
CA GLY A 167 -16.20 -18.73 -4.03
C GLY A 167 -15.18 -18.69 -5.17
N PHE A 168 -15.16 -19.71 -6.04
CA PHE A 168 -14.33 -19.73 -7.23
C PHE A 168 -14.64 -18.57 -8.21
N ARG A 169 -15.93 -18.28 -8.43
CA ARG A 169 -16.36 -17.19 -9.32
C ARG A 169 -16.02 -15.83 -8.73
N GLU A 170 -16.20 -15.66 -7.43
CA GLU A 170 -15.85 -14.44 -6.70
C GLU A 170 -14.34 -14.17 -6.75
N GLU A 171 -13.51 -15.19 -6.47
CA GLU A 171 -12.05 -15.06 -6.58
C GLU A 171 -11.61 -14.74 -8.01
N LEU A 172 -12.19 -15.38 -9.04
CA LEU A 172 -11.89 -15.07 -10.43
C LEU A 172 -12.32 -13.65 -10.83
N ALA A 173 -13.49 -13.20 -10.39
CA ALA A 173 -13.95 -11.85 -10.64
C ALA A 173 -13.02 -10.83 -9.96
N ALA A 174 -12.58 -11.10 -8.73
CA ALA A 174 -11.61 -10.27 -8.02
C ALA A 174 -10.25 -10.24 -8.73
N LEU A 175 -9.75 -11.37 -9.23
CA LEU A 175 -8.50 -11.43 -10.00
C LEU A 175 -8.61 -10.65 -11.33
N ARG A 176 -9.74 -10.78 -12.03
CA ARG A 176 -10.01 -10.01 -13.26
C ARG A 176 -10.11 -8.50 -12.98
N ALA A 177 -10.81 -8.12 -11.92
CA ALA A 177 -10.91 -6.72 -11.50
C ALA A 177 -9.54 -6.16 -11.09
N ALA A 178 -8.72 -6.94 -10.39
CA ALA A 178 -7.36 -6.55 -10.02
C ALA A 178 -6.44 -6.41 -11.24
N ALA A 179 -6.61 -7.25 -12.26
CA ALA A 179 -5.85 -7.16 -13.52
C ALA A 179 -6.31 -5.98 -14.40
N ALA A 180 -7.61 -5.67 -14.40
CA ALA A 180 -8.18 -4.54 -15.13
C ALA A 180 -7.93 -3.18 -14.44
N ALA A 181 -7.67 -3.18 -13.13
CA ALA A 181 -7.39 -1.95 -12.39
C ALA A 181 -6.08 -1.31 -12.89
N PRO A 182 -6.10 -0.06 -13.38
CA PRO A 182 -4.88 0.63 -13.74
C PRO A 182 -3.96 0.74 -12.52
N SER A 183 -2.65 0.66 -12.75
CA SER A 183 -1.70 0.77 -11.65
C SER A 183 -1.97 2.05 -10.84
N ARG A 184 -1.75 2.01 -9.53
CA ARG A 184 -1.98 3.18 -8.66
C ARG A 184 -1.27 4.44 -9.16
N ALA A 185 -0.12 4.29 -9.81
CA ALA A 185 0.61 5.39 -10.43
C ALA A 185 -0.14 5.97 -11.64
N VAL A 186 -0.69 5.13 -12.51
CA VAL A 186 -1.50 5.55 -13.66
C VAL A 186 -2.81 6.19 -13.20
N ALA A 187 -3.49 5.62 -12.20
CA ALA A 187 -4.70 6.20 -11.64
C ALA A 187 -4.46 7.58 -10.99
N ARG A 188 -3.28 7.77 -10.37
CA ARG A 188 -2.86 9.05 -9.79
C ARG A 188 -2.51 10.08 -10.89
N ALA A 189 -1.75 9.67 -11.89
CA ALA A 189 -1.40 10.52 -13.03
C ALA A 189 -2.65 11.01 -13.79
N ALA A 190 -3.64 10.13 -13.99
CA ALA A 190 -4.91 10.50 -14.62
C ALA A 190 -5.71 11.53 -13.79
N ARG A 191 -5.70 11.43 -12.45
CA ARG A 191 -6.33 12.43 -11.56
C ARG A 191 -5.60 13.77 -11.58
N GLU A 192 -4.28 13.75 -11.59
CA GLU A 192 -3.45 14.95 -11.66
C GLU A 192 -3.59 15.64 -13.04
N ALA A 193 -3.69 14.88 -14.12
CA ALA A 193 -3.97 15.39 -15.47
C ALA A 193 -5.39 15.96 -15.59
N GLY A 194 -6.41 15.28 -15.04
CA GLY A 194 -7.79 15.77 -15.04
C GLY A 194 -8.01 17.02 -14.17
N ALA A 195 -7.22 17.20 -13.12
CA ALA A 195 -7.23 18.42 -12.30
C ALA A 195 -6.57 19.62 -13.01
N ALA A 196 -5.66 19.37 -13.95
CA ALA A 196 -5.02 20.42 -14.77
C ALA A 196 -5.92 20.87 -15.95
N SER A 197 -6.91 20.06 -16.32
CA SER A 197 -7.89 20.35 -17.38
C SER A 197 -9.26 20.78 -16.82
N GLY A 198 -9.27 21.63 -15.79
CA GLY A 198 -10.51 22.24 -15.31
C GLY A 198 -11.18 23.07 -16.41
N PRO A 199 -12.53 23.09 -16.51
CA PRO A 199 -13.23 23.85 -17.54
C PRO A 199 -12.93 25.35 -17.41
N PRO A 200 -12.81 26.10 -18.52
CA PRO A 200 -12.62 27.54 -18.48
C PRO A 200 -13.89 28.22 -17.92
N GLN A 201 -13.97 28.35 -16.60
CA GLN A 201 -14.89 29.26 -15.91
C GLN A 201 -14.15 30.56 -15.56
N ALA A 202 -14.01 31.45 -16.54
CA ALA A 202 -13.85 32.88 -16.31
C ALA A 202 -14.00 33.61 -17.65
N MET A 203 -14.78 34.68 -17.68
CA MET A 203 -15.27 35.42 -18.86
C MET A 203 -16.40 34.67 -19.56
N LEU A 204 -17.68 34.93 -19.29
CA LEU A 204 -18.34 36.22 -19.52
C LEU A 204 -19.54 36.38 -18.57
N ALA A 205 -19.38 37.19 -17.53
CA ALA A 205 -20.48 37.83 -16.84
C ALA A 205 -20.08 39.29 -16.60
N ARG A 206 -20.45 40.17 -17.55
CA ARG A 206 -20.71 41.61 -17.32
C ARG A 206 -21.00 42.32 -18.66
N GLY A 207 -22.16 42.96 -18.72
CA GLY A 207 -22.66 43.74 -19.86
C GLY A 207 -24.18 43.57 -19.93
N ALA A 208 -24.94 44.10 -18.97
CA ALA A 208 -25.42 45.48 -18.91
C ALA A 208 -26.92 45.52 -19.26
N SER A 209 -27.67 45.80 -18.21
CA SER A 209 -28.99 46.42 -18.08
C SER A 209 -29.49 47.25 -19.26
N ALA A 210 -30.78 47.09 -19.61
CA ALA A 210 -31.73 48.14 -20.02
C ALA A 210 -33.12 47.50 -20.22
N THR A 211 -34.03 47.61 -19.24
CA THR A 211 -35.20 48.53 -19.16
C THR A 211 -36.38 48.27 -20.09
N SER A 212 -37.57 48.32 -19.45
CA SER A 212 -38.88 48.75 -19.99
C SER A 212 -39.65 47.70 -20.80
N ALA A 213 -40.97 47.52 -20.70
CA ALA A 213 -42.03 47.91 -19.80
C ALA A 213 -43.31 47.28 -20.39
N ALA A 214 -44.32 47.03 -19.54
CA ALA A 214 -45.74 46.85 -19.90
C ALA A 214 -46.07 45.60 -20.76
N ALA A 215 -47.29 45.06 -20.79
CA ALA A 215 -48.56 45.47 -20.24
C ALA A 215 -49.42 44.22 -19.98
N THR A 216 -50.29 44.36 -19.00
CA THR A 216 -51.50 43.60 -18.72
C THR A 216 -52.39 43.46 -19.97
N GLY A 217 -53.09 42.32 -20.09
CA GLY A 217 -54.14 42.07 -21.06
C GLY A 217 -54.45 40.59 -21.16
#